data_AF-A0A1F2QX67-F1
#
_entry.id   AF-A0A1F2QX67-F1
#
_cell.length_a   1.000
_cell.length_b   1.000
_cell.length_c   1.000
_cell.angle_alpha   90.00
_cell.angle_beta   90.00
_cell.angle_gamma   90.00
#
_symmetry.space_group_name_H-M   'P 1'
#
loop_
_entity.id
_entity.type
_entity.pdbx_description
1 polymer ?
#
loop_
_entity_poly.entity_id
_entity_poly.type
_entity_poly.pdbx_seq_one_letter_code
_entity_poly.pdbx_strand_id
1 'polypeptide(L)'
;MSFLGIARPNDFLDDPVDPAAEPKIYERPFGSNFTVVVEGKPGPSRRPVGRSAFNYDPFDPSVRPDLQIIVSNPLGHNPTRRVCDNTPGQIGGVPASMSFGETQLISDAINDFACRFVNGSNEPVGRAAGEACTRLSDDGEQRFAGEGSTVQFCATIPVDFAFPPGETVVTVRLRDASGATGPPASVIVRVRQ
;
A
#
# COMPACT_ATOMS: atom_id res chain seq x y z
N MET A 1 -2.60 -10.76 6.48
CA MET A 1 -1.99 -10.38 5.19
C MET A 1 -1.43 -11.62 4.55
N SER A 2 -1.49 -11.73 3.22
CA SER A 2 -0.98 -12.89 2.45
C SER A 2 0.19 -12.51 1.56
N PHE A 3 0.27 -11.25 1.11
CA PHE A 3 1.37 -10.76 0.27
C PHE A 3 1.59 -9.25 0.47
N LEU A 4 2.84 -8.82 0.41
CA LEU A 4 3.27 -7.43 0.31
C LEU A 4 4.49 -7.40 -0.61
N GLY A 5 4.42 -6.63 -1.69
CA GLY A 5 5.50 -6.57 -2.67
C GLY A 5 5.36 -5.45 -3.67
N ILE A 6 6.20 -5.51 -4.69
CA ILE A 6 6.28 -4.51 -5.76
C ILE A 6 5.98 -5.20 -7.10
N ALA A 7 5.24 -4.52 -7.96
CA ALA A 7 5.10 -4.88 -9.37
C ALA A 7 5.74 -3.81 -10.26
N ARG A 8 6.31 -4.25 -11.37
CA ARG A 8 6.90 -3.39 -12.41
C ARG A 8 5.80 -2.64 -13.18
N PRO A 9 6.15 -1.63 -14.01
CA PRO A 9 5.17 -0.90 -14.83
C PRO A 9 4.32 -1.74 -15.77
N ASN A 10 4.75 -2.98 -16.06
CA ASN A 10 4.04 -3.94 -16.90
C ASN A 10 3.25 -4.96 -16.07
N ASP A 11 2.93 -4.63 -14.82
CA ASP A 11 2.16 -5.41 -13.84
C ASP A 11 2.79 -6.72 -13.37
N PHE A 12 3.90 -7.15 -13.97
CA PHE A 12 4.62 -8.32 -13.47
C PHE A 12 5.24 -8.02 -12.12
N LEU A 13 5.09 -8.96 -11.18
CA LEU A 13 5.79 -8.91 -9.90
C LEU A 13 7.30 -8.73 -10.10
N ASP A 14 7.88 -7.94 -9.20
CA ASP A 14 9.31 -7.77 -9.08
C ASP A 14 9.83 -8.77 -8.05
N ASP A 15 11.06 -9.26 -8.24
CA ASP A 15 11.71 -10.13 -7.26
C ASP A 15 12.50 -9.27 -6.25
N PRO A 16 12.46 -9.60 -4.96
CA PRO A 16 13.32 -8.97 -3.98
C PRO A 16 14.79 -9.35 -4.24
N VAL A 17 15.72 -8.50 -3.80
CA VAL A 17 17.18 -8.74 -3.92
C VAL A 17 17.58 -10.09 -3.32
N ASP A 18 17.01 -10.42 -2.16
CA ASP A 18 17.14 -11.70 -1.51
C ASP A 18 15.75 -12.22 -1.11
N PRO A 19 15.21 -13.25 -1.79
CA PRO A 19 13.94 -13.86 -1.46
C PRO A 19 13.89 -14.53 -0.07
N ALA A 20 15.02 -14.79 0.57
CA ALA A 20 15.07 -15.38 1.92
C ALA A 20 15.13 -14.31 3.04
N ALA A 21 15.54 -13.08 2.74
CA ALA A 21 15.64 -12.00 3.72
C ALA A 21 14.27 -11.50 4.19
N GLU A 22 14.17 -11.03 5.44
CA GLU A 22 12.98 -10.35 5.96
C GLU A 22 13.41 -9.09 6.76
N PRO A 23 12.82 -7.90 6.50
CA PRO A 23 11.84 -7.62 5.45
C PRO A 23 12.43 -7.74 4.04
N LYS A 24 11.61 -8.09 3.04
CA LYS A 24 12.02 -8.12 1.63
C LYS A 24 12.53 -6.76 1.16
N ILE A 25 13.61 -6.74 0.39
CA ILE A 25 14.20 -5.52 -0.16
C ILE A 25 13.98 -5.50 -1.68
N TYR A 26 13.37 -4.43 -2.19
CA TYR A 26 13.15 -4.19 -3.60
C TYR A 26 14.03 -3.03 -4.07
N GLU A 27 14.98 -3.30 -4.97
CA GLU A 27 15.84 -2.28 -5.54
C GLU A 27 15.18 -1.59 -6.73
N ARG A 28 15.13 -0.26 -6.70
CA ARG A 28 14.51 0.55 -7.74
C ARG A 28 15.50 1.58 -8.29
N PRO A 29 15.61 1.72 -9.63
CA PRO A 29 16.43 2.78 -10.22
C PRO A 29 15.81 4.17 -10.01
N PHE A 30 14.49 4.24 -9.83
CA PHE A 30 13.76 5.48 -9.59
C PHE A 30 12.69 5.25 -8.52
N GLY A 31 12.34 6.31 -7.78
CA GLY A 31 11.32 6.27 -6.73
C GLY A 31 9.87 6.18 -7.22
N SER A 32 9.65 6.10 -8.53
CA SER A 32 8.34 6.06 -9.17
C SER A 32 8.30 5.02 -10.29
N ASN A 33 7.17 4.90 -10.96
CA ASN A 33 6.93 3.96 -12.05
C ASN A 33 7.04 2.49 -11.58
N PHE A 34 6.26 2.16 -10.56
CA PHE A 34 5.98 0.81 -10.09
C PHE A 34 4.69 0.81 -9.28
N THR A 35 4.20 -0.37 -8.95
CA THR A 35 3.00 -0.55 -8.14
C THR A 35 3.36 -1.18 -6.81
N VAL A 36 2.92 -0.58 -5.70
CA VAL A 36 2.92 -1.25 -4.39
C VAL A 36 1.69 -2.13 -4.32
N VAL A 37 1.88 -3.41 -3.99
CA VAL A 37 0.83 -4.42 -3.96
C VAL A 37 0.69 -4.98 -2.56
N VAL A 38 -0.53 -4.96 -2.04
CA VAL A 38 -0.89 -5.55 -0.74
C VAL A 38 -2.01 -6.54 -0.96
N GLU A 39 -1.89 -7.74 -0.39
CA GLU A 39 -2.98 -8.71 -0.42
C GLU A 39 -3.38 -9.20 0.96
N GLY A 40 -4.69 -9.39 1.10
CA GLY A 40 -5.30 -9.89 2.32
C GLY A 40 -6.00 -11.21 2.08
N LYS A 41 -5.80 -12.14 3.01
CA LYS A 41 -6.66 -13.32 3.22
C LYS A 41 -7.32 -13.26 4.60
N PRO A 42 -8.50 -13.89 4.79
CA PRO A 42 -9.13 -14.03 6.10
C PRO A 42 -8.15 -14.58 7.14
N GLY A 43 -8.09 -13.92 8.30
CA GLY A 43 -7.25 -14.32 9.42
C GLY A 43 -7.90 -15.37 10.32
N PRO A 44 -7.39 -15.56 11.55
CA PRO A 44 -7.95 -16.49 12.53
C PRO A 44 -9.44 -16.27 12.86
N SER A 45 -9.93 -15.03 12.74
CA SER A 45 -11.35 -14.67 12.92
C SER A 45 -12.26 -15.28 11.83
N ARG A 46 -11.68 -15.75 10.73
CA ARG A 46 -12.35 -16.20 9.49
C ARG A 46 -13.30 -15.15 8.90
N ARG A 47 -13.19 -13.90 9.32
CA ARG A 47 -13.94 -12.79 8.72
C ARG A 47 -13.27 -12.37 7.42
N PRO A 48 -14.05 -11.96 6.41
CA PRO A 48 -13.50 -11.36 5.19
C PRO A 48 -12.60 -10.17 5.54
N VAL A 49 -11.53 -9.98 4.77
CA VAL A 49 -10.72 -8.77 4.87
C VAL A 49 -11.56 -7.58 4.44
N GLY A 50 -11.48 -6.47 5.17
CA GLY A 50 -12.10 -5.23 4.76
C GLY A 50 -11.51 -4.71 3.45
N ARG A 51 -12.26 -3.87 2.73
CA ARG A 51 -11.88 -3.40 1.39
C ARG A 51 -11.68 -1.89 1.31
N SER A 52 -12.03 -1.12 2.34
CA SER A 52 -11.84 0.33 2.30
C SER A 52 -10.36 0.68 2.34
N ALA A 53 -9.88 1.44 1.35
CA ALA A 53 -8.56 2.05 1.37
C ALA A 53 -8.60 3.53 1.78
N PHE A 54 -9.79 4.10 1.97
CA PHE A 54 -9.96 5.45 2.49
C PHE A 54 -11.20 5.53 3.40
N ASN A 55 -10.99 5.99 4.63
CA ASN A 55 -12.04 6.29 5.58
C ASN A 55 -11.48 7.29 6.61
N TYR A 56 -11.93 8.53 6.50
CA TYR A 56 -11.28 9.67 7.11
C TYR A 56 -12.27 10.58 7.82
N ASP A 57 -11.96 10.90 9.08
CA ASP A 57 -12.58 11.97 9.83
C ASP A 57 -11.47 12.90 10.36
N PRO A 58 -11.50 14.22 10.07
CA PRO A 58 -10.49 15.17 10.56
C PRO A 58 -10.52 15.40 12.08
N PHE A 59 -11.55 14.91 12.77
CA PHE A 59 -11.76 15.11 14.21
C PHE A 59 -11.84 13.80 15.00
N ASP A 60 -11.76 12.63 14.34
CA ASP A 60 -11.75 11.32 15.00
C ASP A 60 -10.62 10.43 14.44
N PRO A 61 -9.50 10.26 15.17
CA PRO A 61 -8.39 9.47 14.71
C PRO A 61 -8.66 7.95 14.71
N SER A 62 -9.75 7.48 15.32
CA SER A 62 -10.16 6.07 15.28
C SER A 62 -10.77 5.69 13.91
N VAL A 63 -11.28 6.68 13.17
CA VAL A 63 -11.79 6.50 11.81
C VAL A 63 -10.62 6.31 10.85
N ARG A 64 -10.41 5.06 10.47
CA ARG A 64 -9.31 4.60 9.61
C ARG A 64 -9.81 3.68 8.52
N PRO A 65 -9.09 3.52 7.39
CA PRO A 65 -9.37 2.53 6.37
C PRO A 65 -9.01 1.11 6.84
N ASP A 66 -9.45 0.12 6.06
CA ASP A 66 -9.13 -1.29 6.30
C ASP A 66 -7.69 -1.61 5.90
N LEU A 67 -7.21 -0.97 4.83
CA LEU A 67 -5.79 -0.92 4.50
C LEU A 67 -5.11 0.14 5.37
N GLN A 68 -4.30 -0.27 6.34
CA GLN A 68 -3.49 0.65 7.12
C GLN A 68 -2.03 0.52 6.70
N ILE A 69 -1.52 1.54 6.03
CA ILE A 69 -0.17 1.55 5.45
C ILE A 69 0.55 2.84 5.83
N ILE A 70 1.83 2.72 6.16
CA ILE A 70 2.72 3.83 6.53
C ILE A 70 4.09 3.64 5.90
N VAL A 71 4.85 4.74 5.83
CA VAL A 71 6.22 4.77 5.30
C VAL A 71 7.17 5.45 6.28
N SER A 72 8.42 4.99 6.35
CA SER A 72 9.43 5.56 7.24
C SER A 72 9.99 6.91 6.79
N ASN A 73 9.90 7.21 5.48
CA ASN A 73 10.32 8.48 4.89
C ASN A 73 9.16 9.09 4.12
N PRO A 74 9.03 10.42 4.10
CA PRO A 74 7.97 11.08 3.36
C PRO A 74 8.12 10.78 1.86
N LEU A 75 7.01 10.57 1.16
CA LEU A 75 6.99 10.40 -0.29
C LEU A 75 6.68 11.74 -0.97
N GLY A 76 7.26 11.97 -2.14
CA GLY A 76 7.10 13.22 -2.88
C GLY A 76 7.83 14.40 -2.25
N HIS A 77 7.65 15.57 -2.86
CA HIS A 77 8.39 16.79 -2.50
C HIS A 77 7.57 17.81 -1.71
N ASN A 78 6.25 17.63 -1.59
CA ASN A 78 5.35 18.57 -0.94
C ASN A 78 4.41 17.83 0.02
N PRO A 79 4.72 17.73 1.33
CA PRO A 79 3.74 17.28 2.30
C PRO A 79 2.69 18.39 2.44
N THR A 80 1.59 18.30 1.69
CA THR A 80 0.43 19.11 2.04
C THR A 80 -0.16 18.52 3.33
N ARG A 81 -0.90 19.33 4.09
CA ARG A 81 -1.67 18.81 5.23
C ARG A 81 -3.01 18.20 4.82
N ARG A 82 -3.32 18.21 3.52
CA ARG A 82 -4.60 17.72 3.02
C ARG A 82 -4.50 16.22 2.85
N VAL A 83 -5.29 15.50 3.64
CA VAL A 83 -5.40 14.04 3.50
C VAL A 83 -6.09 13.72 2.17
N CYS A 84 -5.50 12.78 1.43
CA CYS A 84 -5.98 12.31 0.14
C CYS A 84 -6.07 13.40 -0.93
N ASP A 85 -5.00 14.17 -1.08
CA ASP A 85 -4.83 15.06 -2.21
C ASP A 85 -4.36 14.29 -3.47
N ASN A 86 -5.24 13.46 -4.02
CA ASN A 86 -4.97 12.64 -5.21
C ASN A 86 -5.57 13.23 -6.51
N THR A 87 -5.98 14.50 -6.48
CA THR A 87 -6.59 15.17 -7.63
C THR A 87 -5.51 15.55 -8.65
N PRO A 88 -5.68 15.25 -9.96
CA PRO A 88 -4.73 15.64 -10.99
C PRO A 88 -4.35 17.14 -10.93
N GLY A 89 -3.04 17.43 -10.95
CA GLY A 89 -2.51 18.79 -10.83
C GLY A 89 -2.42 19.35 -9.40
N GLN A 90 -2.91 18.60 -8.40
CA GLN A 90 -2.83 18.93 -6.98
C GLN A 90 -2.41 17.72 -6.15
N ILE A 91 -1.62 16.82 -6.74
CA ILE A 91 -1.15 15.62 -6.05
C ILE A 91 -0.10 16.02 -5.02
N GLY A 92 -0.35 15.73 -3.74
CA GLY A 92 0.64 15.94 -2.69
C GLY A 92 1.40 14.68 -2.33
N GLY A 93 2.43 14.91 -1.53
CA GLY A 93 3.27 13.89 -0.93
C GLY A 93 2.59 13.21 0.24
N VAL A 94 3.14 12.07 0.63
CA VAL A 94 2.65 11.24 1.74
C VAL A 94 3.52 11.47 2.97
N PRO A 95 2.96 11.86 4.13
CA PRO A 95 3.73 12.00 5.37
C PRO A 95 4.30 10.67 5.88
N ALA A 96 5.47 10.73 6.51
CA ALA A 96 6.04 9.57 7.19
C ALA A 96 5.33 9.27 8.52
N SER A 97 5.32 7.99 8.90
CA SER A 97 4.95 7.54 10.24
C SER A 97 5.73 6.28 10.61
N MET A 98 6.11 6.17 11.89
CA MET A 98 6.85 5.03 12.44
C MET A 98 5.97 4.08 13.27
N SER A 99 4.67 4.37 13.40
CA SER A 99 3.75 3.53 14.18
C SER A 99 2.31 3.65 13.71
N PHE A 100 1.46 2.74 14.22
CA PHE A 100 0.01 2.77 14.03
C PHE A 100 -0.75 3.33 15.24
N GLY A 101 -0.10 4.14 16.09
CA GLY A 101 -0.73 4.75 17.26
C GLY A 101 -1.95 5.60 16.89
N GLU A 102 -2.94 5.70 17.78
CA GLU A 102 -4.22 6.39 17.52
C GLU A 102 -4.12 7.90 17.77
N THR A 103 -3.50 8.61 16.83
CA THR A 103 -3.42 10.08 16.82
C THR A 103 -3.84 10.60 15.45
N GLN A 104 -4.33 11.84 15.39
CA GLN A 104 -4.78 12.42 14.12
C GLN A 104 -3.65 12.44 13.08
N LEU A 105 -2.44 12.84 13.48
CA LEU A 105 -1.27 12.85 12.59
C LEU A 105 -0.99 11.48 11.95
N ILE A 106 -1.15 10.39 12.72
CA ILE A 106 -0.93 9.03 12.20
C ILE A 106 -2.11 8.59 11.34
N SER A 107 -3.35 8.92 11.71
CA SER A 107 -4.54 8.62 10.92
C SER A 107 -4.55 9.34 9.59
N ASP A 108 -4.06 10.58 9.56
CA ASP A 108 -3.85 11.38 8.36
C ASP A 108 -2.83 10.69 7.45
N ALA A 109 -1.65 10.32 7.97
CA ALA A 109 -0.62 9.62 7.20
C ALA A 109 -1.10 8.27 6.64
N ILE A 110 -1.85 7.49 7.44
CA ILE A 110 -2.46 6.23 7.01
C ILE A 110 -3.45 6.47 5.88
N ASN A 111 -4.40 7.39 6.05
CA ASN A 111 -5.42 7.67 5.04
C ASN A 111 -4.84 8.25 3.76
N ASP A 112 -3.83 9.12 3.89
CA ASP A 112 -3.24 9.81 2.75
C ASP A 112 -2.50 8.85 1.83
N PHE A 113 -1.76 7.88 2.38
CA PHE A 113 -1.16 6.84 1.55
C PHE A 113 -2.21 5.82 1.07
N ALA A 114 -3.07 5.34 1.97
CA ALA A 114 -4.03 4.29 1.65
C ALA A 114 -5.01 4.72 0.54
N CYS A 115 -5.39 6.00 0.46
CA CYS A 115 -6.31 6.45 -0.58
C CYS A 115 -5.71 6.44 -2.00
N ARG A 116 -4.40 6.25 -2.14
CA ARG A 116 -3.72 6.05 -3.43
C ARG A 116 -3.90 4.62 -3.97
N PHE A 117 -4.44 3.72 -3.15
CA PHE A 117 -4.75 2.35 -3.53
C PHE A 117 -6.15 2.28 -4.11
N VAL A 118 -6.23 2.29 -5.45
CA VAL A 118 -7.48 2.40 -6.18
C VAL A 118 -7.81 1.16 -7.01
N ASN A 119 -9.10 0.93 -7.26
CA ASN A 119 -9.58 -0.06 -8.23
C ASN A 119 -9.47 0.46 -9.67
N GLY A 120 -9.93 -0.33 -10.65
CA GLY A 120 -9.93 0.06 -12.07
C GLY A 120 -10.84 1.25 -12.42
N SER A 121 -11.70 1.66 -11.48
CA SER A 121 -12.59 2.83 -11.60
C SER A 121 -12.11 4.03 -10.78
N ASN A 122 -10.86 4.00 -10.30
CA ASN A 122 -10.24 5.04 -9.49
C ASN A 122 -10.90 5.28 -8.12
N GLU A 123 -11.59 4.27 -7.57
CA GLU A 123 -12.16 4.32 -6.22
C GLU A 123 -11.16 3.74 -5.21
N PRO A 124 -10.98 4.34 -4.01
CA PRO A 124 -10.03 3.88 -3.00
C PRO A 124 -10.53 2.63 -2.26
N VAL A 125 -10.59 1.52 -2.98
CA VAL A 125 -11.11 0.23 -2.54
C VAL A 125 -10.26 -0.92 -3.06
N GLY A 126 -10.11 -1.97 -2.24
CA GLY A 126 -9.45 -3.20 -2.62
C GLY A 126 -10.22 -3.94 -3.72
N ARG A 127 -9.47 -4.56 -4.63
CA ARG A 127 -9.91 -5.29 -5.82
C ARG A 127 -10.28 -6.73 -5.50
N ALA A 128 -11.25 -7.27 -6.24
CA ALA A 128 -11.55 -8.70 -6.21
C ALA A 128 -10.62 -9.49 -7.17
N ALA A 129 -10.64 -10.82 -7.11
CA ALA A 129 -9.73 -11.66 -7.88
C ALA A 129 -9.82 -11.43 -9.41
N GLY A 130 -11.01 -11.15 -9.94
CA GLY A 130 -11.23 -10.83 -11.35
C GLY A 130 -10.75 -9.44 -11.78
N GLU A 131 -10.20 -8.65 -10.87
CA GLU A 131 -9.75 -7.27 -11.07
C GLU A 131 -8.27 -7.09 -10.67
N ALA A 132 -7.52 -8.20 -10.55
CA ALA A 132 -6.14 -8.18 -10.09
C ALA A 132 -5.27 -7.21 -10.92
N CYS A 133 -4.40 -6.46 -10.25
CA CYS A 133 -3.45 -5.54 -10.87
C CYS A 133 -2.06 -6.16 -11.09
N THR A 134 -1.89 -7.44 -10.78
CA THR A 134 -0.62 -8.15 -10.92
C THR A 134 -0.72 -9.24 -11.96
N ARG A 135 0.35 -9.38 -12.75
CA ARG A 135 0.56 -10.52 -13.65
C ARG A 135 1.59 -11.47 -13.06
N LEU A 136 1.33 -12.76 -13.16
CA LEU A 136 2.31 -13.77 -12.77
C LEU A 136 3.22 -14.14 -13.95
N SER A 137 4.46 -14.51 -13.64
CA SER A 137 5.49 -14.79 -14.64
C SER A 137 5.36 -16.15 -15.30
N ASP A 138 4.55 -17.06 -14.76
CA ASP A 138 4.31 -18.41 -15.28
C ASP A 138 3.42 -18.42 -16.52
N ASP A 139 2.32 -17.65 -16.51
CA ASP A 139 1.34 -17.60 -17.60
C ASP A 139 1.07 -16.18 -18.14
N GLY A 140 1.50 -15.14 -17.42
CA GLY A 140 1.23 -13.74 -17.78
C GLY A 140 -0.19 -13.28 -17.45
N GLU A 141 -1.02 -14.13 -16.83
CA GLU A 141 -2.40 -13.85 -16.49
C GLU A 141 -2.51 -12.94 -15.26
N GLN A 142 -3.57 -12.13 -15.23
CA GLN A 142 -3.86 -11.29 -14.08
C GLN A 142 -4.47 -12.11 -12.94
N ARG A 143 -3.79 -12.13 -11.80
CA ARG A 143 -4.23 -12.87 -10.60
C ARG A 143 -3.48 -12.40 -9.37
N PHE A 144 -4.02 -12.74 -8.20
CA PHE A 144 -3.36 -12.50 -6.93
C PHE A 144 -2.09 -13.33 -6.77
N ALA A 145 -1.08 -12.73 -6.14
CA ALA A 145 0.22 -13.32 -5.89
C ALA A 145 0.23 -14.23 -4.65
N GLY A 146 -0.48 -13.81 -3.61
CA GLY A 146 -0.57 -14.50 -2.33
C GLY A 146 -1.58 -15.64 -2.35
N GLU A 147 -1.17 -16.79 -1.84
CA GLU A 147 -2.06 -17.94 -1.71
C GLU A 147 -3.23 -17.64 -0.75
N GLY A 148 -4.45 -17.89 -1.23
CA GLY A 148 -5.68 -17.69 -0.47
C GLY A 148 -6.09 -16.22 -0.29
N SER A 149 -5.42 -15.28 -0.97
CA SER A 149 -5.82 -13.87 -1.00
C SER A 149 -7.27 -13.72 -1.49
N THR A 150 -8.04 -12.88 -0.80
CA THR A 150 -9.43 -12.54 -1.17
C THR A 150 -9.59 -11.08 -1.58
N VAL A 151 -8.60 -10.24 -1.28
CA VAL A 151 -8.55 -8.83 -1.68
C VAL A 151 -7.12 -8.44 -2.05
N GLN A 152 -6.99 -7.58 -3.06
CA GLN A 152 -5.72 -6.97 -3.44
C GLN A 152 -5.87 -5.45 -3.50
N PHE A 153 -4.93 -4.73 -2.91
CA PHE A 153 -4.83 -3.28 -3.00
C PHE A 153 -3.61 -2.94 -3.86
N CYS A 154 -3.79 -1.99 -4.77
CA CYS A 154 -2.76 -1.59 -5.72
C CYS A 154 -2.62 -0.08 -5.78
N ALA A 155 -1.40 0.43 -5.57
CA ALA A 155 -1.08 1.83 -5.76
C ALA A 155 0.07 1.97 -6.76
N THR A 156 -0.21 2.49 -7.95
CA THR A 156 0.83 2.94 -8.88
C THR A 156 1.48 4.19 -8.31
N ILE A 157 2.80 4.21 -8.24
CA ILE A 157 3.60 5.32 -7.70
C ILE A 157 4.00 6.27 -8.85
N PRO A 158 3.36 7.44 -9.01
CA PRO A 158 3.77 8.48 -9.94
C PRO A 158 4.93 9.30 -9.37
N VAL A 159 5.42 10.24 -10.16
CA VAL A 159 6.51 11.14 -9.76
C VAL A 159 6.12 12.06 -8.59
N ASP A 160 4.84 12.46 -8.51
CA ASP A 160 4.35 13.45 -7.53
C ASP A 160 4.54 13.01 -6.07
N PHE A 161 4.45 11.69 -5.83
CA PHE A 161 4.74 11.07 -4.53
C PHE A 161 5.76 9.94 -4.65
N ALA A 162 6.81 10.18 -5.44
CA ALA A 162 7.91 9.23 -5.57
C ALA A 162 8.59 8.94 -4.22
N PHE A 163 9.09 7.72 -4.06
CA PHE A 163 9.99 7.34 -2.98
C PHE A 163 11.29 8.15 -3.07
N PRO A 164 11.80 8.70 -1.96
CA PRO A 164 13.07 9.41 -1.96
C PRO A 164 14.26 8.45 -2.19
N PRO A 165 15.42 8.94 -2.66
CA PRO A 165 16.65 8.17 -2.69
C PRO A 165 17.00 7.56 -1.32
N GLY A 166 17.55 6.35 -1.31
CA GLY A 166 17.85 5.59 -0.09
C GLY A 166 16.78 4.54 0.24
N GLU A 167 16.72 4.13 1.50
CA GLU A 167 15.80 3.08 1.96
C GLU A 167 14.56 3.68 2.59
N THR A 168 13.40 3.22 2.15
CA THR A 168 12.11 3.50 2.79
C THR A 168 11.44 2.20 3.18
N VAL A 169 11.13 2.06 4.47
CA VAL A 169 10.35 0.95 4.99
C VAL A 169 8.88 1.24 4.73
N VAL A 170 8.20 0.34 4.04
CA VAL A 170 6.75 0.33 3.88
C VAL A 170 6.19 -0.67 4.86
N THR A 171 5.33 -0.25 5.78
CA THR A 171 4.71 -1.14 6.77
C THR A 171 3.21 -1.13 6.61
N VAL A 172 2.61 -2.32 6.58
CA VAL A 172 1.18 -2.52 6.31
C VAL A 172 0.56 -3.43 7.36
N ARG A 173 -0.66 -3.13 7.78
CA ARG A 173 -1.58 -4.08 8.41
C ARG A 173 -2.97 -3.95 7.80
N LEU A 174 -3.73 -5.04 7.87
CA LEU A 174 -5.09 -5.10 7.34
C LEU A 174 -6.11 -5.28 8.46
N ARG A 175 -7.25 -4.62 8.33
CA ARG A 175 -8.42 -4.78 9.18
C ARG A 175 -9.44 -5.69 8.50
N ASP A 176 -10.06 -6.58 9.27
CA ASP A 176 -11.16 -7.41 8.79
C ASP A 176 -12.52 -6.71 8.91
N ALA A 177 -13.56 -7.32 8.34
CA ALA A 177 -14.93 -6.80 8.37
C ALA A 177 -15.55 -6.69 9.78
N SER A 178 -14.91 -7.23 10.82
CA SER A 178 -15.31 -7.04 12.22
C SER A 178 -14.53 -5.93 12.94
N GLY A 179 -13.61 -5.25 12.24
CA GLY A 179 -12.80 -4.19 12.82
C GLY A 179 -11.49 -4.67 13.44
N ALA A 180 -11.19 -5.98 13.43
CA ALA A 180 -9.97 -6.51 14.01
C ALA A 180 -8.78 -6.33 13.07
N THR A 181 -7.68 -5.78 13.56
CA THR A 181 -6.44 -5.61 12.78
C THR A 181 -5.52 -6.83 12.92
N GLY A 182 -4.97 -7.30 11.80
CA GLY A 182 -3.92 -8.31 11.80
C GLY A 182 -2.54 -7.76 12.19
N PRO A 183 -1.53 -8.65 12.34
CA PRO A 183 -0.16 -8.23 12.58
C PRO A 183 0.38 -7.41 11.39
N PRO A 184 1.27 -6.43 11.63
CA PRO A 184 1.92 -5.69 10.56
C PRO A 184 2.95 -6.56 9.85
N ALA A 185 3.23 -6.26 8.59
CA ALA A 185 4.48 -6.68 7.95
C ALA A 185 5.06 -5.55 7.09
N SER A 186 6.31 -5.73 6.68
CA SER A 186 7.08 -4.67 6.06
C SER A 186 7.87 -5.15 4.86
N VAL A 187 8.13 -4.23 3.94
CA VAL A 187 9.14 -4.36 2.88
C VAL A 187 10.00 -3.09 2.86
N ILE A 188 11.18 -3.17 2.28
CA ILE A 188 12.07 -2.04 2.05
C ILE A 188 12.08 -1.75 0.55
N VAL A 189 11.78 -0.51 0.19
CA VAL A 189 12.03 0.02 -1.16
C VAL A 189 13.34 0.79 -1.10
N ARG A 190 14.35 0.30 -1.81
CA ARG A 190 15.66 0.95 -1.91
C ARG A 190 15.79 1.65 -3.27
N VAL A 191 15.73 2.97 -3.27
CA VAL A 191 15.92 3.79 -4.46
C VAL A 191 17.39 4.16 -4.60
N ARG A 192 17.99 3.86 -5.75
CA ARG A 192 19.40 4.20 -6.03
C ARG A 192 19.58 5.73 -6.08
N GLN A 193 20.75 6.18 -5.62
CA GLN A 193 21.19 7.58 -5.73
C GLN A 193 21.61 7.93 -7.15
#